data_AF-A0A1C7W1X5-F1
#
_entry.id   AF-A0A1C7W1X5-F1
#
_cell.length_a   1.000
_cell.length_b   1.000
_cell.length_c   1.000
_cell.angle_alpha   90.00
_cell.angle_beta   90.00
_cell.angle_gamma   90.00
#
_symmetry.space_group_name_H-M   'P 1'
#
loop_
_entity.id
_entity.type
_entity.pdbx_description
1 polymer ?
#
loop_
_entity_poly.entity_id
_entity_poly.type
_entity_poly.pdbx_seq_one_letter_code
_entity_poly.pdbx_strand_id
1 'polypeptide(L)'
;MIKQTLIAAMSLGMVGCAGMKIPAYTEVKASPYYDECREFAADVYNNDGYSKLVNDTVLRMNEQKAQAIVSGCVVSMGKNSLEEAKLDMKQKAVTYGIISAACDTASCQADTEQQLKAFTLGSFYATQKKFPEEKKVEKADF
;
A
#
# COMPACT_ATOMS: atom_id res chain seq x y z
N MET A 1 -47.11 -24.50 -23.00
CA MET A 1 -46.97 -23.65 -21.80
C MET A 1 -45.47 -23.45 -21.55
N ILE A 2 -45.02 -22.21 -21.69
CA ILE A 2 -43.65 -21.77 -21.46
C ILE A 2 -43.48 -21.54 -19.96
N LYS A 3 -42.49 -22.17 -19.32
CA LYS A 3 -42.01 -21.76 -17.99
C LYS A 3 -40.58 -21.25 -18.15
N GLN A 4 -40.47 -19.93 -18.28
CA GLN A 4 -39.24 -19.18 -18.17
C GLN A 4 -38.64 -19.47 -16.79
N THR A 5 -37.48 -20.12 -16.76
CA THR A 5 -36.65 -20.16 -15.54
C THR A 5 -35.53 -19.17 -15.81
N LEU A 6 -35.75 -17.94 -15.36
CA LEU A 6 -34.76 -16.87 -15.31
C LEU A 6 -33.54 -17.40 -14.54
N ILE A 7 -32.45 -17.62 -15.25
CA ILE A 7 -31.13 -17.82 -14.66
C ILE A 7 -30.80 -16.49 -13.98
N ALA A 8 -30.80 -16.53 -12.65
CA ALA A 8 -30.40 -15.44 -11.78
C ALA A 8 -29.08 -14.87 -12.28
N ALA A 9 -29.12 -13.61 -12.70
CA ALA A 9 -27.94 -12.82 -12.99
C ALA A 9 -26.98 -12.96 -11.80
N MET A 10 -25.83 -13.57 -12.05
CA MET A 10 -24.66 -13.39 -11.21
C MET A 10 -24.40 -11.89 -11.20
N SER A 11 -24.87 -11.24 -10.15
CA SER A 11 -24.38 -9.93 -9.75
C SER A 11 -22.90 -10.14 -9.47
N LEU A 12 -22.09 -9.89 -10.50
CA LEU A 12 -20.69 -9.53 -10.35
C LEU A 12 -20.68 -8.44 -9.28
N GLY A 13 -20.34 -8.85 -8.06
CA GLY A 13 -20.19 -7.97 -6.93
C GLY A 13 -19.37 -6.79 -7.42
N MET A 14 -19.95 -5.61 -7.24
CA MET A 14 -19.29 -4.34 -7.50
C MET A 14 -17.83 -4.47 -7.08
N VAL A 15 -16.90 -4.45 -8.05
CA VAL A 15 -15.50 -4.15 -7.77
C VAL A 15 -15.48 -2.65 -7.46
N GLY A 16 -16.08 -2.32 -6.32
CA GLY A 16 -16.33 -0.97 -5.89
C GLY A 16 -14.98 -0.29 -5.71
N CYS A 17 -15.00 1.03 -5.88
CA CYS A 17 -13.86 1.93 -5.74
C CYS A 17 -13.18 1.93 -4.34
N ALA A 18 -13.27 0.86 -3.56
CA ALA A 18 -12.55 0.63 -2.31
C ALA A 18 -11.04 0.61 -2.52
N GLY A 19 -10.54 0.29 -3.72
CA GLY A 19 -9.12 0.30 -4.07
C GLY A 19 -8.46 1.68 -4.07
N MET A 20 -9.24 2.77 -4.13
CA MET A 20 -8.68 4.13 -4.20
C MET A 20 -8.33 4.72 -2.83
N LYS A 21 -9.06 4.37 -1.76
CA LYS A 21 -8.89 5.06 -0.48
C LYS A 21 -7.70 4.53 0.31
N ILE A 22 -6.87 5.40 0.91
CA ILE A 22 -5.88 4.98 1.91
C ILE A 22 -6.66 4.45 3.12
N PRO A 23 -6.40 3.21 3.59
CA PRO A 23 -7.15 2.63 4.69
C PRO A 23 -6.98 3.46 5.97
N ALA A 24 -8.00 3.48 6.82
CA ALA A 24 -7.87 4.14 8.12
C ALA A 24 -6.89 3.35 8.99
N TYR A 25 -6.03 4.02 9.75
CA TYR A 25 -5.00 3.32 10.52
C TYR A 25 -5.59 2.40 11.62
N THR A 26 -6.81 2.66 12.09
CA THR A 26 -7.56 1.75 12.97
C THR A 26 -7.91 0.42 12.30
N GLU A 27 -8.22 0.42 11.01
CA GLU A 27 -8.46 -0.79 10.22
C GLU A 27 -7.16 -1.56 10.01
N VAL A 28 -6.05 -0.83 9.80
CA VAL A 28 -4.70 -1.41 9.67
C VAL A 28 -4.29 -2.14 10.94
N LYS A 29 -4.57 -1.56 12.12
CA LYS A 29 -4.29 -2.18 13.44
C LYS A 29 -5.05 -3.47 13.71
N ALA A 30 -6.22 -3.65 13.09
CA ALA A 30 -7.02 -4.86 13.27
C ALA A 30 -6.53 -6.03 12.40
N SER A 31 -5.58 -5.81 11.49
CA SER A 31 -5.03 -6.83 10.62
C SER A 31 -4.18 -7.85 11.38
N PRO A 32 -4.26 -9.16 11.06
CA PRO A 32 -3.35 -10.16 11.62
C PRO A 32 -1.89 -9.94 11.21
N TYR A 33 -1.62 -9.11 10.20
CA TYR A 33 -0.27 -8.77 9.75
C TYR A 33 0.33 -7.54 10.44
N TYR A 34 -0.41 -6.89 11.35
CA TYR A 34 -0.04 -5.59 11.91
C TYR A 34 1.30 -5.62 12.64
N ASP A 35 1.51 -6.57 13.57
CA ASP A 35 2.68 -6.59 14.44
C ASP A 35 3.97 -6.76 13.63
N GLU A 36 3.97 -7.64 12.64
CA GLU A 36 5.10 -7.84 11.74
C GLU A 36 5.38 -6.59 10.90
N CYS A 37 4.35 -6.01 10.28
CA CYS A 37 4.51 -4.80 9.48
C CYS A 37 4.97 -3.61 10.33
N ARG A 38 4.57 -3.57 11.61
CA ARG A 38 5.01 -2.58 12.59
C ARG A 38 6.47 -2.77 12.96
N GLU A 39 6.94 -4.00 13.12
CA GLU A 39 8.35 -4.30 13.38
C GLU A 39 9.25 -3.80 12.24
N PHE A 40 8.87 -4.09 10.99
CA PHE A 40 9.58 -3.57 9.82
C PHE A 40 9.60 -2.03 9.78
N ALA A 41 8.44 -1.38 10.02
CA ALA A 41 8.38 0.07 10.05
C ALA A 41 9.23 0.67 11.18
N ALA A 42 9.31 0.01 12.34
CA ALA A 42 10.13 0.43 13.46
C ALA A 42 11.63 0.33 13.14
N ASP A 43 12.08 -0.71 12.44
CA ASP A 43 13.47 -0.80 11.96
C ASP A 43 13.81 0.38 11.02
N VAL A 44 12.96 0.66 10.04
CA VAL A 44 13.16 1.80 9.13
C VAL A 44 13.17 3.13 9.89
N TYR A 45 12.26 3.29 10.85
CA TYR A 45 12.19 4.50 11.69
C TYR A 45 13.45 4.69 12.53
N ASN A 46 13.92 3.63 13.20
CA ASN A 46 15.11 3.65 14.05
C ASN A 46 16.40 3.84 13.24
N ASN A 47 16.37 3.55 11.94
CA ASN A 47 17.45 3.83 10.99
C ASN A 47 17.26 5.16 10.24
N ASP A 48 16.60 6.15 10.85
CA ASP A 48 16.37 7.49 10.29
C ASP A 48 15.71 7.49 8.89
N GLY A 49 14.84 6.51 8.63
CA GLY A 49 14.12 6.35 7.38
C GLY A 49 14.86 5.56 6.30
N TYR A 50 16.09 5.10 6.57
CA TYR A 50 16.84 4.26 5.64
C TYR A 50 16.29 2.83 5.59
N SER A 51 16.21 2.27 4.38
CA SER A 51 15.89 0.86 4.18
C SER A 51 16.92 0.18 3.29
N LYS A 52 17.56 -0.86 3.83
CA LYS A 52 18.46 -1.75 3.09
C LYS A 52 17.76 -2.49 1.95
N LEU A 53 16.45 -2.75 2.10
CA LEU A 53 15.67 -3.55 1.16
C LEU A 53 15.66 -2.96 -0.25
N VAL A 54 15.59 -1.63 -0.35
CA VAL A 54 15.54 -0.90 -1.63
C VAL A 54 16.70 0.09 -1.81
N ASN A 55 17.69 0.02 -0.89
CA ASN A 55 18.81 0.93 -0.74
C ASN A 55 18.40 2.40 -0.93
N ASP A 56 17.45 2.85 -0.11
CA ASP A 56 16.84 4.17 -0.25
C ASP A 56 16.42 4.72 1.11
N THR A 57 16.16 6.03 1.19
CA THR A 57 15.82 6.75 2.43
C THR A 57 14.49 7.49 2.30
N VAL A 58 13.61 7.33 3.28
CA VAL A 58 12.44 8.20 3.50
C VAL A 58 12.87 9.42 4.30
N LEU A 59 12.81 10.60 3.70
CA LEU A 59 13.32 11.83 4.31
C LEU A 59 12.39 12.36 5.40
N ARG A 60 13.00 12.95 6.43
CA ARG A 60 12.30 13.57 7.58
C ARG A 60 11.32 12.59 8.21
N MET A 61 11.80 11.41 8.56
CA MET A 61 10.97 10.33 9.09
C MET A 61 10.18 10.79 10.32
N ASN A 62 8.91 10.42 10.39
CA ASN A 62 7.99 10.77 11.47
C ASN A 62 6.95 9.67 11.66
N GLU A 63 6.07 9.82 12.65
CA GLU A 63 5.05 8.80 12.95
C GLU A 63 4.11 8.57 11.78
N GLN A 64 3.72 9.61 11.03
CA GLN A 64 2.83 9.48 9.88
C GLN A 64 3.46 8.61 8.77
N LYS A 65 4.74 8.81 8.49
CA LYS A 65 5.49 8.00 7.51
C LYS A 65 5.67 6.57 8.01
N ALA A 66 5.94 6.36 9.30
CA ALA A 66 5.97 5.01 9.87
C ALA A 66 4.62 4.31 9.72
N GLN A 67 3.51 5.00 9.99
CA GLN A 67 2.15 4.47 9.77
C GLN A 67 1.89 4.17 8.29
N ALA A 68 2.41 4.98 7.36
CA ALA A 68 2.30 4.72 5.94
C ALA A 68 3.04 3.43 5.54
N ILE A 69 4.25 3.18 6.06
CA ILE A 69 4.97 1.89 5.88
C ILE A 69 4.10 0.73 6.36
N VAL A 70 3.58 0.80 7.59
CA VAL A 70 2.74 -0.28 8.14
C VAL A 70 1.50 -0.51 7.27
N SER A 71 0.85 0.57 6.82
CA SER A 71 -0.35 0.50 5.99
C SER A 71 -0.06 -0.18 4.65
N GLY A 72 1.02 0.20 3.97
CA GLY A 72 1.44 -0.41 2.71
C GLY A 72 1.74 -1.89 2.86
N CYS A 73 2.47 -2.26 3.91
CA CYS A 73 2.77 -3.65 4.23
C CYS A 73 1.50 -4.46 4.49
N VAL A 74 0.62 -4.00 5.39
CA VAL A 74 -0.62 -4.71 5.75
C VAL A 74 -1.53 -4.90 4.55
N VAL A 75 -1.73 -3.85 3.73
CA VAL A 75 -2.59 -3.93 2.54
C VAL A 75 -2.05 -4.95 1.55
N SER A 76 -0.74 -4.92 1.28
CA SER A 76 -0.10 -5.83 0.33
C SER A 76 -0.06 -7.28 0.84
N MET A 77 0.14 -7.50 2.15
CA MET A 77 0.05 -8.83 2.78
C MET A 77 -1.36 -9.43 2.61
N GLY A 78 -2.40 -8.59 2.54
CA GLY A 78 -3.77 -9.03 2.29
C GLY A 78 -4.09 -9.43 0.85
N LYS A 79 -3.22 -9.17 -0.14
CA LYS A 79 -3.50 -9.45 -1.57
C LYS A 79 -3.20 -10.89 -1.96
N ASN A 80 -3.96 -11.47 -2.87
CA ASN A 80 -3.82 -12.88 -3.24
C ASN A 80 -2.74 -13.12 -4.30
N SER A 81 -2.39 -12.08 -5.06
CA SER A 81 -1.38 -12.15 -6.12
C SER A 81 -0.48 -10.91 -6.14
N LEU A 82 0.67 -11.04 -6.82
CA LEU A 82 1.59 -9.92 -7.02
C LEU A 82 0.95 -8.85 -7.90
N GLU A 83 0.15 -9.26 -8.89
CA GLU A 83 -0.57 -8.40 -9.81
C GLU A 83 -1.59 -7.51 -9.07
N GLU A 84 -2.34 -8.09 -8.11
CA GLU A 84 -3.24 -7.34 -7.25
C GLU A 84 -2.51 -6.33 -6.37
N ALA A 85 -1.36 -6.71 -5.80
CA ALA A 85 -0.54 -5.80 -4.99
C ALA A 85 0.01 -4.64 -5.82
N LYS A 86 0.53 -4.91 -7.02
CA LYS A 86 1.02 -3.88 -7.95
C LYS A 86 -0.09 -2.93 -8.38
N LEU A 87 -1.29 -3.44 -8.67
CA LEU A 87 -2.43 -2.62 -9.04
C LEU A 87 -2.85 -1.70 -7.89
N ASP A 88 -2.90 -2.22 -6.65
CA ASP A 88 -3.23 -1.42 -5.47
C ASP A 88 -2.21 -0.30 -5.25
N MET A 89 -0.91 -0.61 -5.35
CA MET A 89 0.16 0.40 -5.24
C MET A 89 -0.01 1.53 -6.26
N LYS A 90 -0.31 1.20 -7.53
CA LYS A 90 -0.58 2.20 -8.58
C LYS A 90 -1.79 3.07 -8.24
N GLN A 91 -2.89 2.45 -7.76
CA GLN A 91 -4.08 3.20 -7.34
C GLN A 91 -3.78 4.14 -6.17
N LYS A 92 -2.97 3.70 -5.20
CA LYS A 92 -2.56 4.53 -4.06
C LYS A 92 -1.63 5.66 -4.47
N ALA A 93 -0.72 5.44 -5.42
CA ALA A 93 0.10 6.51 -6.01
C ALA A 93 -0.77 7.62 -6.63
N VAL A 94 -1.85 7.25 -7.35
CA VAL A 94 -2.82 8.23 -7.85
C VAL A 94 -3.49 9.00 -6.70
N THR A 95 -3.93 8.33 -5.64
CA THR A 95 -4.54 8.98 -4.48
C THR A 95 -3.61 9.94 -3.77
N TYR A 96 -2.35 9.56 -3.54
CA TYR A 96 -1.34 10.48 -2.98
C TYR A 96 -1.05 11.65 -3.93
N GLY A 97 -1.07 11.43 -5.25
CA GLY A 97 -0.98 12.52 -6.24
C GLY A 97 -2.14 13.52 -6.12
N ILE A 98 -3.36 13.05 -5.90
CA ILE A 98 -4.54 13.91 -5.65
C ILE A 98 -4.37 14.68 -4.34
N ILE A 99 -3.92 14.02 -3.26
CA ILE A 99 -3.67 14.69 -1.97
C ILE A 99 -2.60 15.76 -2.12
N SER A 100 -1.52 15.45 -2.85
CA SER A 100 -0.44 16.40 -3.12
C SER A 100 -0.95 17.60 -3.92
N ALA A 101 -1.80 17.39 -4.93
CA ALA A 101 -2.41 18.50 -5.69
C ALA A 101 -3.33 19.39 -4.84
N ALA A 102 -3.92 18.85 -3.76
CA ALA A 102 -4.75 19.60 -2.82
C ALA A 102 -3.93 20.32 -1.71
N CYS A 103 -2.61 20.14 -1.67
CA CYS A 103 -1.72 20.84 -0.75
C CYS A 103 -1.36 22.23 -1.28
N ASP A 104 -1.72 23.27 -0.53
CA ASP A 104 -1.45 24.68 -0.89
C ASP A 104 0.01 25.12 -0.66
N THR A 105 0.88 24.24 -0.16
CA THR A 105 2.29 24.55 0.15
C THR A 105 3.26 23.47 -0.36
N ALA A 106 4.45 23.90 -0.77
CA ALA A 106 5.52 22.98 -1.22
C ALA A 106 5.94 21.99 -0.12
N SER A 107 5.91 22.40 1.15
CA SER A 107 6.20 21.51 2.29
C SER A 107 5.17 20.39 2.43
N CYS A 108 3.89 20.67 2.20
CA CYS A 108 2.82 19.68 2.26
C CYS A 108 2.91 18.68 1.10
N GLN A 109 3.19 19.17 -0.10
CA GLN A 109 3.43 18.34 -1.28
C GLN A 109 4.61 17.38 -1.06
N ALA A 110 5.76 17.92 -0.63
CA ALA A 110 6.94 17.12 -0.33
C ALA A 110 6.67 16.08 0.78
N ASP A 111 5.91 16.42 1.82
CA ASP A 111 5.58 15.45 2.87
C ASP A 111 4.67 14.32 2.34
N THR A 112 3.69 14.66 1.49
CA THR A 112 2.80 13.69 0.83
C THR A 112 3.59 12.72 -0.06
N GLU A 113 4.57 13.21 -0.82
CA GLU A 113 5.48 12.37 -1.61
C GLU A 113 6.31 11.43 -0.73
N GLN A 114 6.83 11.91 0.40
CA GLN A 114 7.55 11.06 1.35
C GLN A 114 6.63 10.01 1.99
N GLN A 115 5.35 10.32 2.22
CA GLN A 115 4.36 9.35 2.69
C GLN A 115 4.04 8.28 1.63
N LEU A 116 3.94 8.67 0.34
CA LEU A 116 3.82 7.70 -0.75
C LEU A 116 5.04 6.78 -0.81
N LYS A 117 6.25 7.35 -0.72
CA LYS A 117 7.50 6.56 -0.70
C LYS A 117 7.51 5.55 0.46
N ALA A 118 7.09 5.99 1.64
CA ALA A 118 6.95 5.15 2.82
C ALA A 118 5.91 4.03 2.63
N PHE A 119 4.74 4.34 2.09
CA PHE A 119 3.72 3.35 1.76
C PHE A 119 4.24 2.29 0.77
N THR A 120 4.85 2.73 -0.32
CA THR A 120 5.43 1.87 -1.36
C THR A 120 6.51 0.95 -0.78
N LEU A 121 7.35 1.45 0.14
CA LEU A 121 8.37 0.64 0.82
C LEU A 121 7.73 -0.51 1.63
N GLY A 122 6.69 -0.21 2.41
CA GLY A 122 5.95 -1.21 3.16
C GLY A 122 5.32 -2.27 2.26
N SER A 123 4.68 -1.84 1.18
CA SER A 123 4.10 -2.74 0.18
C SER A 123 5.17 -3.63 -0.48
N PHE A 124 6.33 -3.06 -0.81
CA PHE A 124 7.44 -3.81 -1.39
C PHE A 124 7.94 -4.91 -0.44
N TYR A 125 8.18 -4.59 0.83
CA TYR A 125 8.54 -5.57 1.86
C TYR A 125 7.55 -6.75 1.91
N ALA A 126 6.25 -6.46 1.97
CA ALA A 126 5.21 -7.49 1.98
C ALA A 126 5.25 -8.37 0.73
N THR A 127 5.43 -7.80 -0.46
CA THR A 127 5.50 -8.56 -1.71
C THR A 127 6.72 -9.47 -1.78
N GLN A 128 7.89 -9.00 -1.34
CA GLN A 128 9.13 -9.78 -1.29
C GLN A 128 9.04 -10.95 -0.32
N LYS A 129 8.24 -10.80 0.74
CA LYS A 129 8.00 -11.85 1.73
C LYS A 129 6.97 -12.88 1.27
N LYS A 130 5.84 -12.43 0.70
CA LYS A 130 4.69 -13.29 0.41
C LYS A 130 4.85 -14.07 -0.90
N PHE A 131 5.52 -13.51 -1.90
CA PHE A 131 5.60 -14.10 -3.23
C PHE A 131 7.00 -14.70 -3.50
N PRO A 132 7.09 -15.81 -4.26
CA PRO A 132 8.34 -16.52 -4.50
C PRO A 132 9.40 -15.67 -5.24
N GLU A 133 10.67 -16.00 -5.01
CA GLU A 133 11.88 -15.34 -5.55
C GLU A 133 11.84 -15.06 -7.05
N GLU A 134 11.32 -15.99 -7.85
CA GLU A 134 11.20 -15.89 -9.32
C GLU A 134 10.27 -14.76 -9.80
N LYS A 135 9.53 -14.13 -8.88
CA LYS A 135 8.65 -12.98 -9.13
C LYS A 135 9.08 -11.71 -8.40
N LYS A 136 10.21 -11.73 -7.69
CA LYS A 136 10.72 -10.56 -6.96
C LYS A 136 11.10 -9.49 -7.95
N VAL A 137 10.42 -8.36 -7.84
CA VAL A 137 10.55 -7.24 -8.76
C VAL A 137 11.85 -6.54 -8.42
N GLU A 138 12.86 -6.63 -9.29
CA GLU A 138 13.96 -5.67 -9.25
C GLU A 138 13.38 -4.27 -9.49
N LYS A 139 13.90 -3.27 -8.76
CA LYS A 139 13.44 -1.89 -8.76
C LYS A 139 13.53 -1.30 -10.17
N ALA A 140 12.49 -1.51 -10.97
CA ALA A 140 12.24 -0.79 -12.21
C ALA A 140 10.80 -0.27 -12.14
N ASP A 141 10.74 0.99 -11.70
CA ASP A 141 9.67 1.97 -11.88
C ASP A 141 8.28 1.62 -11.34
N PHE A 142 8.11 1.90 -10.04
CA PHE A 142 6.83 2.31 -9.47
C PHE A 142 6.82 3.82 -9.25
#